data_AF-A0AAU7UJ50-F1
#
_entry.id   AF-A0AAU7UJ50-F1
#
_cell.length_a   1.000
_cell.length_b   1.000
_cell.length_c   1.000
_cell.angle_alpha   90.00
_cell.angle_beta   90.00
_cell.angle_gamma   90.00
#
_symmetry.space_group_name_H-M   'P 1'
#
loop_
_entity.id
_entity.type
_entity.pdbx_description
1 polymer ?
#
loop_
_entity_poly.entity_id
_entity_poly.type
_entity_poly.pdbx_seq_one_letter_code
_entity_poly.pdbx_strand_id
1 'polypeptide(L)'
;MRGELTAEYLTSLGFKDVIVVGCPSMTMNGRGHRVDRADALTPGSSIAYNLQTNNPFGIDLITDAEANFDATYMPQDLATLEMMLWGTTPYSGHDERLPLSRSHSQFSEAKAQFQLDAPVWIQRMRDMSFSFGPRIHGNVAAILAGTPGLVLAHDGRTLELSRYHGVPTIDLTVEECPRTVAELYSRADYTEFNRGHSERFDRLSDFIHDNGFTHIYDPGQERALADYEDRLASTNYPDPQTSLWHDVPPEYVRMASKLQDRYLALKKAQKAIKANGAAKLPENKLREVESRLDKAEAALGRTQSSVKSVRVTADRADRRVDKMMKVPLGLKKMLRSRRSE
;
A
#
# COMPACT_ATOMS: atom_id res chain seq x y z
N MET A 1 -4.49 17.42 17.94
CA MET A 1 -4.63 17.95 16.55
C MET A 1 -3.33 17.82 15.79
N ARG A 2 -3.39 17.89 14.45
CA ARG A 2 -2.25 17.61 13.55
C ARG A 2 -1.21 18.73 13.44
N GLY A 3 -1.58 19.98 13.69
CA GLY A 3 -0.72 21.14 13.57
C GLY A 3 -1.41 22.42 14.06
N GLU A 4 -0.67 23.52 14.01
CA GLU A 4 -1.08 24.82 14.53
C GLU A 4 -2.22 25.46 13.74
N LEU A 5 -2.21 25.39 12.40
CA LEU A 5 -3.27 25.96 11.56
C LEU A 5 -4.64 25.36 11.91
N THR A 6 -4.69 24.05 12.11
CA THR A 6 -5.90 23.35 12.54
C THR A 6 -6.28 23.74 13.98
N ALA A 7 -5.29 23.96 14.86
CA ALA A 7 -5.56 24.39 16.23
C ALA A 7 -6.16 25.80 16.27
N GLU A 8 -5.55 26.76 15.57
CA GLU A 8 -6.05 28.13 15.41
C GLU A 8 -7.47 28.15 14.85
N TYR A 9 -7.75 27.33 13.83
CA TYR A 9 -9.09 27.21 13.28
C TYR A 9 -10.10 26.73 14.34
N LEU A 10 -9.79 25.68 15.11
CA LEU A 10 -10.66 25.23 16.20
C LEU A 10 -10.83 26.30 17.29
N THR A 11 -9.76 26.99 17.66
CA THR A 11 -9.84 28.09 18.64
C THR A 11 -10.75 29.21 18.15
N SER A 12 -10.71 29.55 16.84
CA SER A 12 -11.60 30.54 16.25
C SER A 12 -13.08 30.13 16.25
N LEU A 13 -13.37 28.82 16.28
CA LEU A 13 -14.72 28.27 16.47
C LEU A 13 -15.16 28.21 17.94
N GLY A 14 -14.29 28.60 18.88
CA GLY A 14 -14.57 28.65 20.31
C GLY A 14 -14.16 27.40 21.10
N PHE A 15 -13.46 26.44 20.48
CA PHE A 15 -12.88 25.31 21.22
C PHE A 15 -11.65 25.76 22.01
N LYS A 16 -11.62 25.44 23.30
CA LYS A 16 -10.56 25.90 24.22
C LYS A 16 -9.54 24.82 24.57
N ASP A 17 -9.95 23.56 24.55
CA ASP A 17 -9.11 22.42 24.92
C ASP A 17 -8.46 21.80 23.67
N VAL A 18 -7.58 22.57 23.03
CA VAL A 18 -6.92 22.18 21.78
C VAL A 18 -5.43 22.02 22.00
N ILE A 19 -4.94 20.79 21.79
CA ILE A 19 -3.50 20.47 21.86
C ILE A 19 -3.04 19.93 20.51
N VAL A 20 -1.90 20.44 20.03
CA VAL A 20 -1.23 19.93 18.83
C VAL A 20 -0.28 18.80 19.23
N VAL A 21 -0.49 17.60 18.69
CA VAL A 21 0.38 16.42 18.92
C VAL A 21 0.87 15.79 17.62
N GLY A 22 0.46 16.33 16.47
CA GLY A 22 0.79 15.76 15.17
C GLY A 22 0.09 14.42 14.92
N CYS A 23 0.74 13.58 14.11
CA CYS A 23 0.39 12.19 13.88
C CYS A 23 1.04 11.27 14.93
N PRO A 24 0.26 10.54 15.75
CA PRO A 24 0.79 9.64 16.77
C PRO A 24 1.70 8.53 16.23
N SER A 25 1.50 8.09 14.98
CA SER A 25 2.32 7.03 14.37
C SER A 25 3.82 7.35 14.34
N MET A 26 4.20 8.64 14.32
CA MET A 26 5.61 9.05 14.35
C MET A 26 6.33 8.65 15.64
N THR A 27 5.61 8.36 16.71
CA THR A 27 6.16 7.97 18.02
C THR A 27 6.29 6.45 18.20
N MET A 28 5.94 5.66 17.18
CA MET A 28 5.89 4.19 17.27
C MET A 28 7.23 3.55 17.63
N ASN A 29 8.36 4.17 17.33
CA ASN A 29 9.71 3.68 17.66
C ASN A 29 10.35 4.40 18.84
N GLY A 30 9.53 5.05 19.68
CA GLY A 30 9.97 5.67 20.91
C GLY A 30 10.67 7.01 20.73
N ARG A 31 11.12 7.54 21.88
CA ARG A 31 11.72 8.87 22.03
C ARG A 31 13.03 9.08 21.25
N GLY A 32 13.79 8.00 21.05
CA GLY A 32 15.11 8.03 20.42
C GLY A 32 15.10 7.82 18.91
N HIS A 33 13.93 7.72 18.28
CA HIS A 33 13.84 7.48 16.84
C HIS A 33 14.48 8.62 16.04
N ARG A 34 15.23 8.24 15.01
CA ARG A 34 15.97 9.13 14.13
C ARG A 34 16.09 8.51 12.74
N VAL A 35 16.30 9.35 11.75
CA VAL A 35 16.58 8.94 10.36
C VAL A 35 17.94 9.49 9.98
N ASP A 36 18.83 8.59 9.56
CA ASP A 36 20.10 8.93 8.95
C ASP A 36 20.00 8.69 7.44
N ARG A 37 20.72 9.48 6.66
CA ARG A 37 20.79 9.31 5.20
C ARG A 37 22.23 9.39 4.72
N ALA A 38 22.54 8.68 3.65
CA ALA A 38 23.80 8.89 2.94
C ALA A 38 23.78 10.23 2.20
N ASP A 39 24.96 10.80 1.93
CA ASP A 39 25.08 12.08 1.23
C ASP A 39 24.45 12.04 -0.17
N ALA A 40 24.60 10.91 -0.86
CA ALA A 40 24.07 10.67 -2.20
C ALA A 40 23.30 9.36 -2.28
N LEU A 41 22.29 9.34 -3.15
CA LEU A 41 21.55 8.13 -3.51
C LEU A 41 22.25 7.45 -4.69
N THR A 42 22.56 6.16 -4.56
CA THR A 42 23.26 5.41 -5.60
C THR A 42 22.28 5.00 -6.72
N PRO A 43 22.59 5.23 -8.01
CA PRO A 43 21.77 4.71 -9.11
C PRO A 43 21.59 3.19 -9.01
N GLY A 44 20.39 2.69 -9.32
CA GLY A 44 20.05 1.28 -9.18
C GLY A 44 19.70 0.83 -7.74
N SER A 45 19.82 1.71 -6.74
CA SER A 45 19.30 1.43 -5.39
C SER A 45 17.81 1.11 -5.42
N SER A 46 17.35 0.22 -4.54
CA SER A 46 15.93 -0.02 -4.33
C SER A 46 15.27 1.20 -3.69
N ILE A 47 14.22 1.71 -4.32
CA ILE A 47 13.46 2.86 -3.84
C ILE A 47 11.96 2.58 -3.88
N ALA A 48 11.22 3.27 -3.04
CA ALA A 48 9.77 3.24 -3.07
C ALA A 48 9.23 4.58 -3.56
N TYR A 49 8.12 4.54 -4.30
CA TYR A 49 7.34 5.74 -4.52
C TYR A 49 5.86 5.47 -4.32
N ASN A 50 5.12 6.52 -3.97
CA ASN A 50 3.68 6.49 -3.86
C ASN A 50 3.05 7.58 -4.73
N LEU A 51 1.76 7.42 -5.05
CA LEU A 51 1.06 8.26 -6.01
C LEU A 51 -0.34 8.62 -5.47
N GLN A 52 -0.78 9.83 -5.75
CA GLN A 52 -2.20 10.17 -5.67
C GLN A 52 -2.86 9.83 -7.00
N THR A 53 -3.85 8.95 -6.96
CA THR A 53 -4.53 8.44 -8.17
C THR A 53 -5.55 9.42 -8.73
N ASN A 54 -6.15 10.26 -7.87
CA ASN A 54 -6.97 11.40 -8.29
C ASN A 54 -6.08 12.59 -8.62
N ASN A 55 -6.19 13.15 -9.83
CA ASN A 55 -5.32 14.25 -10.30
C ASN A 55 -3.82 13.97 -10.06
N PRO A 56 -3.28 12.91 -10.69
CA PRO A 56 -1.90 12.49 -10.47
C PRO A 56 -0.91 13.52 -11.00
N PHE A 57 0.27 13.56 -10.38
CA PHE A 57 1.39 14.43 -10.76
C PHE A 57 2.72 13.72 -10.50
N GLY A 58 3.83 14.36 -10.87
CA GLY A 58 5.18 13.81 -10.69
C GLY A 58 5.55 12.75 -11.74
N ILE A 59 5.00 12.84 -12.94
CA ILE A 59 5.27 11.90 -14.05
C ILE A 59 6.77 11.81 -14.34
N ASP A 60 7.47 12.95 -14.36
CA ASP A 60 8.91 12.99 -14.63
C ASP A 60 9.71 12.28 -13.51
N LEU A 61 9.33 12.47 -12.24
CA LEU A 61 9.94 11.76 -11.12
C LEU A 61 9.72 10.26 -11.17
N ILE A 62 8.50 9.82 -11.51
CA ILE A 62 8.18 8.39 -11.63
C ILE A 62 8.95 7.78 -12.80
N THR A 63 9.02 8.49 -13.93
CA THR A 63 9.79 8.06 -15.11
C THR A 63 11.27 7.94 -14.77
N ASP A 64 11.84 8.93 -14.07
CA ASP A 64 13.23 8.92 -13.61
C ASP A 64 13.50 7.79 -12.60
N ALA A 65 12.58 7.59 -11.65
CA ALA A 65 12.65 6.50 -10.68
C ALA A 65 12.73 5.13 -11.36
N GLU A 66 11.85 4.86 -12.31
CA GLU A 66 11.78 3.57 -13.00
C GLU A 66 12.90 3.35 -14.02
N ALA A 67 13.47 4.44 -14.56
CA ALA A 67 14.59 4.35 -15.49
C ALA A 67 15.94 4.14 -14.78
N ASN A 68 16.14 4.77 -13.62
CA ASN A 68 17.45 4.89 -12.99
C ASN A 68 17.58 4.12 -11.66
N PHE A 69 16.50 3.55 -11.14
CA PHE A 69 16.48 2.86 -9.84
C PHE A 69 15.63 1.58 -9.88
N ASP A 70 15.81 0.71 -8.89
CA ASP A 70 14.92 -0.43 -8.65
C ASP A 70 13.66 0.06 -7.92
N ALA A 71 12.78 0.72 -8.69
CA ALA A 71 11.63 1.44 -8.17
C ALA A 71 10.39 0.56 -7.96
N THR A 72 9.88 0.54 -6.73
CA THR A 72 8.65 -0.13 -6.35
C THR A 72 7.52 0.88 -6.14
N TYR A 73 6.43 0.75 -6.91
CA TYR A 73 5.20 1.49 -6.62
C TYR A 73 4.49 0.90 -5.38
N MET A 74 4.21 1.75 -4.39
CA MET A 74 3.45 1.40 -3.18
C MET A 74 2.07 2.07 -3.17
N PRO A 75 1.06 1.42 -3.77
CA PRO A 75 -0.32 1.90 -3.77
C PRO A 75 -0.94 1.91 -2.37
N GLN A 76 -1.86 2.85 -2.15
CA GLN A 76 -2.48 3.11 -0.83
C GLN A 76 -3.99 3.36 -0.93
N ASP A 77 -4.62 2.97 -2.05
CA ASP A 77 -6.06 3.06 -2.21
C ASP A 77 -6.67 1.75 -2.69
N LEU A 78 -7.92 1.54 -2.29
CA LEU A 78 -8.64 0.31 -2.56
C LEU A 78 -8.90 0.08 -4.05
N ALA A 79 -9.00 1.13 -4.87
CA ALA A 79 -9.22 0.95 -6.30
C ALA A 79 -7.97 0.36 -6.97
N THR A 80 -6.77 0.79 -6.56
CA THR A 80 -5.53 0.14 -7.01
C THR A 80 -5.43 -1.29 -6.50
N LEU A 81 -5.80 -1.58 -5.25
CA LEU A 81 -5.82 -2.95 -4.72
C LEU A 81 -6.82 -3.83 -5.49
N GLU A 82 -8.03 -3.35 -5.74
CA GLU A 82 -9.02 -4.06 -6.56
C GLU A 82 -8.51 -4.29 -7.98
N MET A 83 -7.83 -3.29 -8.54
CA MET A 83 -7.12 -3.47 -9.80
C MET A 83 -6.15 -4.62 -9.66
N MET A 84 -5.25 -4.65 -8.66
CA MET A 84 -4.22 -5.69 -8.34
C MET A 84 -4.74 -7.09 -8.01
N LEU A 85 -5.97 -7.22 -7.53
CA LEU A 85 -6.58 -8.52 -7.24
C LEU A 85 -7.41 -9.06 -8.42
N TRP A 86 -8.15 -8.18 -9.11
CA TRP A 86 -9.22 -8.59 -10.02
C TRP A 86 -9.03 -8.15 -11.46
N GLY A 87 -7.98 -7.38 -11.74
CA GLY A 87 -7.71 -6.85 -13.07
C GLY A 87 -8.74 -5.82 -13.53
N THR A 88 -9.37 -5.09 -12.61
CA THR A 88 -10.28 -3.98 -12.95
C THR A 88 -9.52 -2.83 -13.64
N THR A 89 -10.25 -1.85 -14.17
CA THR A 89 -9.66 -0.66 -14.82
C THR A 89 -10.29 0.59 -14.21
N PRO A 90 -9.94 0.94 -12.96
CA PRO A 90 -10.63 1.97 -12.20
C PRO A 90 -10.29 3.40 -12.64
N TYR A 91 -9.20 3.57 -13.40
CA TYR A 91 -8.67 4.85 -13.83
C TYR A 91 -8.77 4.99 -15.36
N SER A 92 -9.00 6.21 -15.84
CA SER A 92 -9.17 6.49 -17.28
C SER A 92 -8.63 7.87 -17.64
N GLY A 93 -8.03 8.00 -18.82
CA GLY A 93 -7.57 9.30 -19.34
C GLY A 93 -6.32 9.86 -18.68
N HIS A 94 -5.49 8.98 -18.09
CA HIS A 94 -4.21 9.36 -17.49
C HIS A 94 -3.04 9.05 -18.44
N ASP A 95 -1.91 9.71 -18.19
CA ASP A 95 -0.65 9.43 -18.89
C ASP A 95 -0.21 7.97 -18.65
N GLU A 96 0.18 7.28 -19.71
CA GLU A 96 0.57 5.85 -19.67
C GLU A 96 1.86 5.60 -18.90
N ARG A 97 2.67 6.63 -18.65
CA ARG A 97 3.89 6.57 -17.81
C ARG A 97 3.59 6.50 -16.31
N LEU A 98 2.33 6.64 -15.92
CA LEU A 98 1.90 6.48 -14.53
C LEU A 98 1.38 5.06 -14.30
N PRO A 99 1.62 4.46 -13.11
CA PRO A 99 1.11 3.14 -12.75
C PRO A 99 -0.39 3.20 -12.41
N LEU A 100 -1.21 3.54 -13.42
CA LEU A 100 -2.67 3.65 -13.33
C LEU A 100 -3.38 2.73 -14.33
N SER A 101 -2.64 1.91 -15.07
CA SER A 101 -3.16 0.90 -15.97
C SER A 101 -2.48 -0.43 -15.72
N ARG A 102 -3.22 -1.54 -15.89
CA ARG A 102 -2.69 -2.91 -15.79
C ARG A 102 -1.53 -3.21 -16.74
N SER A 103 -1.46 -2.48 -17.85
CA SER A 103 -0.39 -2.61 -18.84
C SER A 103 0.93 -1.97 -18.38
N HIS A 104 0.91 -1.15 -17.33
CA HIS A 104 2.12 -0.54 -16.80
C HIS A 104 3.08 -1.62 -16.26
N SER A 105 4.39 -1.39 -16.38
CA SER A 105 5.46 -2.31 -15.93
C SER A 105 5.28 -2.72 -14.46
N GLN A 106 4.98 -1.75 -13.60
CA GLN A 106 4.66 -1.96 -12.18
C GLN A 106 3.66 -3.09 -11.91
N PHE A 107 2.63 -3.25 -12.76
CA PHE A 107 1.65 -4.32 -12.60
C PHE A 107 1.94 -5.52 -13.49
N SER A 108 2.28 -5.32 -14.76
CA SER A 108 2.55 -6.40 -15.70
C SER A 108 3.75 -7.27 -15.30
N GLU A 109 4.70 -6.72 -14.54
CA GLU A 109 5.88 -7.42 -14.01
C GLU A 109 5.77 -7.75 -12.51
N ALA A 110 4.60 -7.53 -11.88
CA ALA A 110 4.36 -7.77 -10.45
C ALA A 110 5.31 -7.03 -9.49
N LYS A 111 5.79 -5.85 -9.89
CA LYS A 111 6.68 -5.00 -9.08
C LYS A 111 5.94 -4.21 -8.00
N ALA A 112 4.73 -3.72 -8.29
CA ALA A 112 3.93 -2.95 -7.35
C ALA A 112 3.56 -3.79 -6.12
N GLN A 113 3.70 -3.20 -4.93
CA GLN A 113 3.47 -3.88 -3.65
C GLN A 113 2.44 -3.12 -2.82
N PHE A 114 1.26 -3.71 -2.63
CA PHE A 114 0.26 -3.21 -1.69
C PHE A 114 0.44 -3.90 -0.34
N GLN A 115 0.77 -3.13 0.69
CA GLN A 115 0.99 -3.64 2.04
C GLN A 115 -0.33 -3.64 2.81
N LEU A 116 -0.74 -4.81 3.30
CA LEU A 116 -2.01 -4.98 4.03
C LEU A 116 -1.91 -4.53 5.49
N ASP A 117 -0.72 -4.63 6.07
CA ASP A 117 -0.46 -4.36 7.48
C ASP A 117 0.73 -3.42 7.64
N ALA A 118 0.63 -2.49 8.59
CA ALA A 118 1.68 -1.48 8.83
C ALA A 118 3.03 -2.09 9.26
N PRO A 119 3.10 -3.12 10.13
CA PRO A 119 4.39 -3.71 10.54
C PRO A 119 5.20 -4.26 9.37
N VAL A 120 4.58 -5.04 8.47
CA VAL A 120 5.27 -5.59 7.28
C VAL A 120 5.62 -4.50 6.27
N TRP A 121 4.80 -3.45 6.17
CA TRP A 121 5.15 -2.28 5.36
C TRP A 121 6.42 -1.62 5.88
N ILE A 122 6.46 -1.25 7.16
CA ILE A 122 7.62 -0.61 7.79
C ILE A 122 8.85 -1.51 7.66
N GLN A 123 8.70 -2.82 7.86
CA GLN A 123 9.80 -3.78 7.67
C GLN A 123 10.33 -3.75 6.23
N ARG A 124 9.44 -3.82 5.22
CA ARG A 124 9.83 -3.74 3.80
C ARG A 124 10.56 -2.45 3.46
N MET A 125 10.19 -1.34 4.10
CA MET A 125 10.84 -0.05 3.87
C MET A 125 12.28 0.00 4.37
N ARG A 126 12.70 -0.86 5.30
CA ARG A 126 14.10 -0.96 5.78
C ARG A 126 15.06 -1.39 4.67
N ASP A 127 14.55 -2.12 3.68
CA ASP A 127 15.32 -2.60 2.53
C ASP A 127 15.43 -1.54 1.41
N MET A 128 14.77 -0.39 1.58
CA MET A 128 14.77 0.69 0.60
C MET A 128 15.81 1.75 0.97
N SER A 129 16.36 2.42 -0.03
CA SER A 129 17.29 3.54 0.16
C SER A 129 16.59 4.90 0.23
N PHE A 130 15.38 5.01 -0.32
CA PHE A 130 14.60 6.24 -0.35
C PHE A 130 13.12 5.97 -0.60
N SER A 131 12.25 6.83 -0.07
CA SER A 131 10.81 6.87 -0.38
C SER A 131 10.38 8.27 -0.74
N PHE A 132 9.52 8.42 -1.76
CA PHE A 132 8.91 9.72 -2.04
C PHE A 132 7.47 9.62 -2.55
N GLY A 133 6.78 10.75 -2.49
CA GLY A 133 5.47 10.91 -3.12
C GLY A 133 4.50 11.73 -2.27
N PRO A 134 3.25 11.92 -2.74
CA PRO A 134 2.30 12.80 -2.09
C PRO A 134 1.46 12.15 -0.99
N ARG A 135 1.53 10.82 -0.86
CA ARG A 135 0.83 10.09 0.20
C ARG A 135 1.72 10.03 1.43
N ILE A 136 1.39 10.86 2.42
CA ILE A 136 2.19 10.99 3.65
C ILE A 136 2.50 9.65 4.32
N HIS A 137 1.54 8.72 4.43
CA HIS A 137 1.78 7.44 5.10
C HIS A 137 2.79 6.54 4.38
N GLY A 138 2.98 6.70 3.07
CA GLY A 138 4.04 5.98 2.37
C GLY A 138 5.42 6.42 2.81
N ASN A 139 5.59 7.72 3.01
CA ASN A 139 6.86 8.28 3.49
C ASN A 139 7.02 8.11 5.00
N VAL A 140 5.94 8.13 5.77
CA VAL A 140 5.96 7.81 7.22
C VAL A 140 6.38 6.37 7.46
N ALA A 141 5.89 5.41 6.67
CA ALA A 141 6.34 4.02 6.77
C ALA A 141 7.87 3.91 6.52
N ALA A 142 8.41 4.69 5.59
CA ALA A 142 9.86 4.80 5.37
C ALA A 142 10.58 5.37 6.59
N ILE A 143 10.09 6.50 7.09
CA ILE A 143 10.69 7.19 8.24
C ILE A 143 10.75 6.28 9.46
N LEU A 144 9.63 5.60 9.76
CA LEU A 144 9.57 4.60 10.84
C LEU A 144 10.48 3.39 10.60
N ALA A 145 10.90 3.13 9.37
CA ALA A 145 11.90 2.11 9.08
C ALA A 145 13.35 2.61 9.29
N GLY A 146 13.55 3.90 9.52
CA GLY A 146 14.86 4.55 9.49
C GLY A 146 15.30 4.92 8.07
N THR A 147 14.42 4.77 7.08
CA THR A 147 14.69 5.06 5.66
C THR A 147 14.27 6.49 5.33
N PRO A 148 15.10 7.27 4.62
CA PRO A 148 14.74 8.62 4.22
C PRO A 148 13.46 8.63 3.36
N GLY A 149 12.45 9.35 3.82
CA GLY A 149 11.23 9.68 3.09
C GLY A 149 11.17 11.17 2.69
N LEU A 150 10.47 11.51 1.61
CA LEU A 150 10.17 12.89 1.28
C LEU A 150 8.74 13.06 0.79
N VAL A 151 8.05 14.04 1.35
CA VAL A 151 6.64 14.31 1.05
C VAL A 151 6.51 15.36 -0.05
N LEU A 152 5.78 15.04 -1.12
CA LEU A 152 5.34 16.00 -2.12
C LEU A 152 3.99 16.59 -1.70
N ALA A 153 4.00 17.70 -0.97
CA ALA A 153 2.78 18.28 -0.43
C ALA A 153 2.11 19.20 -1.44
N HIS A 154 0.89 18.88 -1.82
CA HIS A 154 0.02 19.66 -2.71
C HIS A 154 -1.22 20.21 -1.99
N ASP A 155 -1.38 19.90 -0.70
CA ASP A 155 -2.51 20.35 0.13
C ASP A 155 -2.06 20.76 1.53
N GLY A 156 -2.79 21.71 2.12
CA GLY A 156 -2.45 22.29 3.42
C GLY A 156 -2.44 21.29 4.58
N ARG A 157 -3.24 20.21 4.54
CA ARG A 157 -3.28 19.23 5.64
C ARG A 157 -1.99 18.40 5.68
N THR A 158 -1.52 17.99 4.51
CA THR A 158 -0.28 17.21 4.36
C THR A 158 0.93 18.08 4.72
N LEU A 159 0.93 19.33 4.24
CA LEU A 159 1.98 20.30 4.52
C LEU A 159 2.08 20.65 6.02
N GLU A 160 0.95 20.95 6.66
CA GLU A 160 0.86 21.25 8.08
C GLU A 160 1.43 20.11 8.93
N LEU A 161 1.00 18.87 8.65
CA LEU A 161 1.44 17.71 9.41
C LEU A 161 2.94 17.41 9.18
N SER A 162 3.44 17.59 7.96
CA SER A 162 4.86 17.37 7.65
C SER A 162 5.75 18.43 8.31
N ARG A 163 5.33 19.70 8.29
CA ARG A 163 6.01 20.81 8.97
C ARG A 163 6.07 20.62 10.48
N TYR A 164 4.96 20.23 11.11
CA TYR A 164 4.94 19.97 12.56
C TYR A 164 6.00 18.94 12.96
N HIS A 165 6.11 17.86 12.19
CA HIS A 165 7.08 16.80 12.46
C HIS A 165 8.50 17.09 11.93
N GLY A 166 8.72 18.18 11.20
CA GLY A 166 10.01 18.46 10.54
C GLY A 166 10.35 17.48 9.42
N VAL A 167 9.36 16.79 8.85
CA VAL A 167 9.55 15.83 7.75
C VAL A 167 9.93 16.58 6.47
N PRO A 168 10.97 16.15 5.72
CA PRO A 168 11.33 16.80 4.46
C PRO A 168 10.16 16.84 3.49
N THR A 169 9.89 18.04 2.97
CA THR A 169 8.69 18.31 2.17
C THR A 169 9.01 19.29 1.05
N ILE A 170 8.45 19.04 -0.13
CA ILE A 170 8.37 20.03 -1.21
C ILE A 170 6.94 20.58 -1.24
N ASP A 171 6.80 21.89 -1.12
CA ASP A 171 5.51 22.57 -1.14
C ASP A 171 5.09 22.89 -2.59
N LEU A 172 4.43 21.93 -3.24
CA LEU A 172 3.97 22.06 -4.62
C LEU A 172 2.87 23.11 -4.82
N THR A 173 2.43 23.79 -3.76
CA THR A 173 1.52 24.93 -3.89
C THR A 173 2.25 26.22 -4.27
N VAL A 174 3.56 26.28 -4.03
CA VAL A 174 4.40 27.47 -4.28
C VAL A 174 5.73 27.16 -4.96
N GLU A 175 6.17 25.90 -4.96
CA GLU A 175 7.41 25.43 -5.56
C GLU A 175 7.15 24.54 -6.79
N GLU A 176 8.10 24.56 -7.73
CA GLU A 176 8.13 23.59 -8.82
C GLU A 176 8.61 22.22 -8.32
N CYS A 177 8.00 21.15 -8.87
CA CYS A 177 8.41 19.79 -8.57
C CYS A 177 9.80 19.51 -9.16
N PRO A 178 10.76 18.95 -8.39
CA PRO A 178 12.02 18.44 -8.91
C PRO A 178 11.79 17.44 -10.05
N ARG A 179 12.69 17.40 -11.02
CA ARG A 179 12.54 16.53 -12.20
C ARG A 179 13.20 15.16 -12.05
N THR A 180 14.14 15.04 -11.11
CA THR A 180 14.89 13.79 -10.88
C THR A 180 14.82 13.37 -9.41
N VAL A 181 14.89 12.06 -9.17
CA VAL A 181 14.95 11.47 -7.84
C VAL A 181 16.21 11.89 -7.10
N ALA A 182 17.33 12.08 -7.81
CA ALA A 182 18.58 12.55 -7.21
C ALA A 182 18.45 13.99 -6.67
N GLU A 183 17.85 14.90 -7.46
CA GLU A 183 17.54 16.26 -7.00
C GLU A 183 16.58 16.21 -5.80
N LEU A 184 15.55 15.37 -5.87
CA LEU A 184 14.59 15.21 -4.78
C LEU A 184 15.26 14.73 -3.50
N TYR A 185 16.12 13.71 -3.58
CA TYR A 185 16.88 13.16 -2.46
C TYR A 185 17.83 14.20 -1.84
N SER A 186 18.44 15.07 -2.66
CA SER A 186 19.31 16.14 -2.14
C SER A 186 18.59 17.10 -1.19
N ARG A 187 17.26 17.24 -1.33
CA ARG A 187 16.40 18.08 -0.49
C ARG A 187 15.82 17.35 0.74
N ALA A 188 16.13 16.06 0.93
CA ALA A 188 15.64 15.28 2.06
C ALA A 188 16.44 15.56 3.36
N ASP A 189 16.36 16.78 3.89
CA ASP A 189 17.08 17.18 5.11
C ASP A 189 16.31 16.81 6.40
N TYR A 190 16.83 15.82 7.13
CA TYR A 190 16.27 15.32 8.38
C TYR A 190 16.77 16.05 9.64
N THR A 191 17.52 17.14 9.51
CA THR A 191 18.06 17.89 10.65
C THR A 191 16.96 18.34 11.61
N GLU A 192 15.89 18.95 11.08
CA GLU A 192 14.76 19.43 11.89
C GLU A 192 13.91 18.30 12.47
N PHE A 193 13.69 17.23 11.69
CA PHE A 193 13.05 16.02 12.17
C PHE A 193 13.80 15.45 13.39
N ASN A 194 15.09 15.16 13.23
CA ASN A 194 15.91 14.52 14.26
C ASN A 194 16.06 15.40 15.51
N ARG A 195 16.24 16.72 15.33
CA ARG A 195 16.40 17.67 16.43
C ARG A 195 15.16 17.77 17.31
N GLY A 196 13.97 17.81 16.71
CA GLY A 196 12.71 18.02 17.43
C GLY A 196 11.96 16.75 17.84
N HIS A 197 12.42 15.56 17.44
CA HIS A 197 11.63 14.33 17.61
C HIS A 197 11.34 14.01 19.08
N SER A 198 12.36 14.12 19.95
CA SER A 198 12.18 13.81 21.37
C SER A 198 11.17 14.74 22.05
N GLU A 199 11.15 16.02 21.69
CA GLU A 199 10.18 16.99 22.23
C GLU A 199 8.75 16.65 21.78
N ARG A 200 8.57 16.29 20.51
CA ARG A 200 7.25 15.87 19.99
C ARG A 200 6.78 14.55 20.60
N PHE A 201 7.71 13.63 20.87
CA PHE A 201 7.42 12.40 21.60
C PHE A 201 6.94 12.73 23.02
N ASP A 202 7.71 13.53 23.76
CA ASP A 202 7.39 13.92 25.14
C ASP A 202 6.03 14.64 25.20
N ARG A 203 5.73 15.50 24.23
CA ARG A 203 4.43 16.18 24.15
C ARG A 203 3.24 15.23 23.97
N LEU A 204 3.39 14.13 23.23
CA LEU A 204 2.35 13.10 23.13
C LEU A 204 2.28 12.26 24.41
N SER A 205 3.43 11.94 25.01
CA SER A 205 3.53 11.25 26.31
C SER A 205 2.79 12.04 27.39
N ASP A 206 3.10 13.32 27.54
CA ASP A 206 2.45 14.23 28.50
C ASP A 206 0.94 14.28 28.27
N PHE A 207 0.50 14.38 27.02
CA PHE A 207 -0.93 14.34 26.70
C PHE A 207 -1.60 13.02 27.14
N ILE A 208 -0.93 11.88 26.99
CA ILE A 208 -1.44 10.57 27.44
C ILE A 208 -1.51 10.53 28.97
N HIS A 209 -0.47 11.00 29.66
CA HIS A 209 -0.39 11.04 31.13
C HIS A 209 -1.40 12.01 31.76
N ASP A 210 -1.57 13.20 31.19
CA ASP A 210 -2.55 14.20 31.62
C ASP A 210 -4.00 13.68 31.54
N ASN A 211 -4.24 12.70 30.67
CA ASN A 211 -5.53 12.02 30.53
C ASN A 211 -5.64 10.72 31.35
N GLY A 212 -4.68 10.45 32.23
CA GLY A 212 -4.71 9.34 33.18
C GLY A 212 -4.34 7.98 32.59
N PHE A 213 -3.69 7.96 31.43
CA PHE A 213 -3.19 6.73 30.81
C PHE A 213 -1.68 6.60 31.01
N THR A 214 -1.17 5.39 30.82
CA THR A 214 0.27 5.08 30.75
C THR A 214 0.54 4.41 29.41
N HIS A 215 1.80 4.35 28.99
CA HIS A 215 2.19 3.71 27.75
C HIS A 215 3.47 2.89 27.86
N ILE A 216 3.71 2.03 26.88
CA ILE A 216 4.82 1.05 26.86
C ILE A 216 6.23 1.66 26.91
N TYR A 217 6.36 2.97 26.71
CA TYR A 217 7.63 3.70 26.82
C TYR A 217 7.89 4.33 28.20
N ASP A 218 6.98 4.15 29.16
CA ASP A 218 7.15 4.68 30.51
C ASP A 218 8.24 3.90 31.28
N PRO A 219 8.97 4.55 32.20
CA PRO A 219 9.89 3.85 33.10
C PRO A 219 9.17 2.72 33.86
N GLY A 220 9.73 1.50 33.84
CA GLY A 220 9.11 0.33 34.46
C GLY A 220 8.16 -0.47 33.56
N GLN A 221 7.95 -0.04 32.31
CA GLN A 221 7.15 -0.76 31.30
C GLN A 221 7.99 -1.59 30.32
N GLU A 222 9.27 -1.83 30.60
CA GLU A 222 10.21 -2.52 29.69
C GLU A 222 9.71 -3.93 29.32
N ARG A 223 9.08 -4.62 30.27
CA ARG A 223 8.45 -5.93 30.00
C ARG A 223 7.24 -5.80 29.06
N ALA A 224 6.41 -4.78 29.24
CA ALA A 224 5.24 -4.59 28.38
C ALA A 224 5.64 -4.22 26.95
N LEU A 225 6.72 -3.45 26.79
CA LEU A 225 7.35 -3.18 25.49
C LEU A 225 7.87 -4.47 24.85
N ALA A 226 8.64 -5.27 25.57
CA ALA A 226 9.14 -6.55 25.07
C ALA A 226 8.00 -7.52 24.69
N ASP A 227 6.97 -7.65 25.53
CA ASP A 227 5.79 -8.47 25.25
C ASP A 227 5.04 -7.97 23.99
N TYR A 228 4.99 -6.66 23.77
CA TYR A 228 4.40 -6.07 22.56
C TYR A 228 5.21 -6.40 21.30
N GLU A 229 6.53 -6.22 21.36
CA GLU A 229 7.45 -6.53 20.25
C GLU A 229 7.43 -8.03 19.90
N ASP A 230 7.43 -8.91 20.91
CA ASP A 230 7.33 -10.36 20.72
C ASP A 230 6.01 -10.77 20.07
N ARG A 231 4.90 -10.12 20.44
CA ARG A 231 3.59 -10.35 19.81
C ARG A 231 3.56 -9.88 18.36
N LEU A 232 4.17 -8.74 18.04
CA LEU A 232 4.32 -8.30 16.66
C LEU A 232 5.17 -9.32 15.87
N ALA A 233 6.32 -9.71 16.40
CA ALA A 233 7.24 -10.63 15.72
C ALA A 233 6.65 -12.04 15.50
N SER A 234 5.80 -12.51 16.42
CA SER A 234 5.15 -13.83 16.33
C SER A 234 3.84 -13.83 15.53
N THR A 235 3.32 -12.65 15.17
CA THR A 235 2.10 -12.56 14.36
C THR A 235 2.40 -12.96 12.91
N ASN A 236 1.62 -13.89 12.38
CA ASN A 236 1.71 -14.28 10.97
C ASN A 236 0.97 -13.26 10.09
N TYR A 237 1.72 -12.37 9.47
CA TYR A 237 1.18 -11.39 8.52
C TYR A 237 1.07 -11.97 7.11
N PRO A 238 0.06 -11.56 6.33
CA PRO A 238 0.00 -11.90 4.92
C PRO A 238 1.14 -11.23 4.13
N ASP A 239 1.59 -11.89 3.08
CA ASP A 239 2.53 -11.29 2.13
C ASP A 239 1.94 -10.03 1.48
N PRO A 240 2.79 -9.07 1.07
CA PRO A 240 2.35 -7.93 0.28
C PRO A 240 1.61 -8.42 -0.97
N GLN A 241 0.49 -7.78 -1.26
CA GLN A 241 -0.27 -8.11 -2.46
C GLN A 241 0.46 -7.52 -3.66
N THR A 242 0.74 -8.37 -4.63
CA THR A 242 1.15 -8.01 -5.98
C THR A 242 -0.01 -8.30 -6.94
N SER A 243 0.16 -7.99 -8.22
CA SER A 243 -0.84 -8.34 -9.22
C SER A 243 -0.98 -9.87 -9.36
N LEU A 244 -2.21 -10.39 -9.21
CA LEU A 244 -2.47 -11.84 -9.10
C LEU A 244 -2.81 -12.56 -10.42
N TRP A 245 -2.80 -11.87 -11.54
CA TRP A 245 -3.26 -12.43 -12.84
C TRP A 245 -2.16 -12.97 -13.74
N HIS A 246 -0.92 -13.00 -13.27
CA HIS A 246 0.26 -13.34 -14.09
C HIS A 246 0.23 -14.79 -14.55
N ASP A 247 -0.26 -15.68 -13.68
CA ASP A 247 -0.41 -17.11 -13.95
C ASP A 247 -1.82 -17.50 -14.43
N VAL A 248 -2.65 -16.51 -14.78
CA VAL A 248 -4.07 -16.71 -15.12
C VAL A 248 -4.30 -16.36 -16.59
N PRO A 249 -5.01 -17.22 -17.36
CA PRO A 249 -5.27 -16.90 -18.76
C PRO A 249 -6.07 -15.59 -18.91
N PRO A 250 -5.75 -14.72 -19.88
CA PRO A 250 -6.30 -13.36 -19.97
C PRO A 250 -7.83 -13.28 -19.97
N GLU A 251 -8.52 -14.31 -20.49
CA GLU A 251 -9.98 -14.41 -20.48
C GLU A 251 -10.58 -14.50 -19.07
N TYR A 252 -9.92 -15.18 -18.13
CA TYR A 252 -10.37 -15.26 -16.75
C TYR A 252 -10.18 -13.94 -16.02
N VAL A 253 -9.08 -13.23 -16.31
CA VAL A 253 -8.82 -11.89 -15.78
C VAL A 253 -9.91 -10.92 -16.25
N ARG A 254 -10.24 -10.94 -17.55
CA ARG A 254 -11.34 -10.14 -18.11
C ARG A 254 -12.69 -10.50 -17.50
N MET A 255 -12.93 -11.79 -17.22
CA MET A 255 -14.15 -12.25 -16.56
C MET A 255 -14.23 -11.74 -15.12
N ALA A 256 -13.17 -11.92 -14.34
CA ALA A 256 -13.08 -11.47 -12.94
C ALA A 256 -13.29 -9.96 -12.83
N SER A 257 -12.61 -9.17 -13.66
CA SER A 257 -12.80 -7.73 -13.76
C SER A 257 -14.25 -7.36 -14.03
N LYS A 258 -14.89 -7.96 -15.05
CA LYS A 258 -16.31 -7.67 -15.37
C LYS A 258 -17.26 -8.05 -14.23
N LEU A 259 -16.98 -9.13 -13.51
CA LEU A 259 -17.78 -9.55 -12.36
C LEU A 259 -17.63 -8.56 -11.20
N GLN A 260 -16.41 -8.13 -10.91
CA GLN A 260 -16.12 -7.14 -9.87
C GLN A 260 -16.79 -5.80 -10.18
N ASP A 261 -16.70 -5.30 -11.41
CA ASP A 261 -17.34 -4.05 -11.83
C ASP A 261 -18.87 -4.11 -11.64
N ARG A 262 -19.48 -5.25 -12.03
CA ARG A 262 -20.92 -5.48 -11.84
C ARG A 262 -21.30 -5.53 -10.35
N TYR A 263 -20.48 -6.18 -9.53
CA TYR A 263 -20.69 -6.25 -8.09
C TYR A 263 -20.65 -4.85 -7.44
N LEU A 264 -19.66 -4.03 -7.79
CA LEU A 264 -19.52 -2.66 -7.29
C LEU A 264 -20.69 -1.78 -7.73
N ALA A 265 -21.12 -1.88 -8.99
CA ALA A 265 -22.29 -1.17 -9.50
C ALA A 265 -23.57 -1.56 -8.73
N LEU A 266 -23.76 -2.86 -8.47
CA LEU A 266 -24.90 -3.36 -7.68
C LEU A 266 -24.86 -2.81 -6.25
N LYS A 267 -23.70 -2.85 -5.58
CA LYS A 267 -23.52 -2.33 -4.22
C LYS A 267 -23.81 -0.82 -4.14
N LYS A 268 -23.37 -0.05 -5.14
CA LYS A 268 -23.67 1.39 -5.24
C LYS A 268 -25.17 1.64 -5.41
N ALA A 269 -25.83 0.88 -6.29
CA ALA A 269 -27.27 0.96 -6.48
C ALA A 269 -28.03 0.64 -5.16
N GLN A 270 -27.65 -0.44 -4.47
CA GLN A 270 -28.22 -0.80 -3.16
C GLN A 270 -28.05 0.30 -2.11
N LYS A 271 -26.87 0.94 -2.04
CA LYS A 271 -26.64 2.06 -1.12
C LYS A 271 -27.52 3.26 -1.46
N ALA A 272 -27.65 3.61 -2.75
CA ALA A 272 -28.51 4.70 -3.19
C ALA A 272 -29.99 4.45 -2.86
N ILE A 273 -30.46 3.21 -3.02
CA ILE A 273 -31.83 2.81 -2.65
C ILE A 273 -32.06 2.92 -1.15
N LYS A 274 -31.10 2.49 -0.33
CA LYS A 274 -31.17 2.60 1.13
C LYS A 274 -31.15 4.06 1.60
N ALA A 275 -30.33 4.91 0.97
CA ALA A 275 -30.20 6.32 1.33
C ALA A 275 -31.42 7.17 0.94
N ASN A 276 -32.07 6.86 -0.19
CA ASN A 276 -33.20 7.64 -0.71
C ASN A 276 -34.56 7.29 -0.10
N GLY A 277 -34.61 6.53 1.00
CA GLY A 277 -35.85 6.23 1.71
C GLY A 277 -36.93 5.60 0.83
N ALA A 278 -36.96 4.27 0.75
CA ALA A 278 -38.06 3.51 0.14
C ALA A 278 -38.38 3.84 -1.33
N ALA A 279 -37.42 3.61 -2.24
CA ALA A 279 -37.79 3.06 -3.54
C ALA A 279 -37.49 1.56 -3.50
N LYS A 280 -38.46 0.74 -3.07
CA LYS A 280 -38.37 -0.72 -3.20
C LYS A 280 -37.99 -1.04 -4.65
N LEU A 281 -36.76 -1.47 -4.90
CA LEU A 281 -36.58 -2.44 -5.98
C LEU A 281 -37.53 -3.58 -5.62
N PRO A 282 -38.41 -4.04 -6.53
CA PRO A 282 -39.32 -5.13 -6.19
C PRO A 282 -38.45 -6.26 -5.64
N GLU A 283 -38.68 -6.69 -4.40
CA GLU A 283 -37.86 -7.67 -3.67
C GLU A 283 -37.56 -8.90 -4.53
N ASN A 284 -38.46 -9.20 -5.46
CA ASN A 284 -38.33 -10.20 -6.51
C ASN A 284 -37.06 -10.03 -7.39
N LYS A 285 -36.72 -8.81 -7.83
CA LYS A 285 -35.50 -8.55 -8.63
C LYS A 285 -34.23 -8.68 -7.79
N LEU A 286 -34.27 -8.30 -6.51
CA LEU A 286 -33.11 -8.48 -5.62
C LEU A 286 -32.86 -9.97 -5.35
N ARG A 287 -33.92 -10.72 -5.03
CA ARG A 287 -33.88 -12.18 -4.88
C ARG A 287 -33.46 -12.90 -6.15
N GLU A 288 -33.87 -12.40 -7.32
CA GLU A 288 -33.45 -12.95 -8.61
C GLU A 288 -31.95 -12.73 -8.84
N VAL A 289 -31.43 -11.55 -8.53
CA VAL A 289 -30.00 -11.24 -8.66
C VAL A 289 -29.17 -12.03 -7.64
N GLU A 290 -29.62 -12.14 -6.39
CA GLU A 290 -28.99 -12.96 -5.35
C GLU A 290 -28.98 -14.44 -5.77
N SER A 291 -30.11 -14.98 -6.23
CA SER A 291 -30.18 -16.36 -6.73
C SER A 291 -29.28 -16.59 -7.95
N ARG A 292 -29.14 -15.59 -8.83
CA ARG A 292 -28.22 -15.66 -9.97
C ARG A 292 -26.76 -15.60 -9.53
N LEU A 293 -26.44 -14.82 -8.49
CA LEU A 293 -25.11 -14.76 -7.90
C LEU A 293 -24.76 -16.09 -7.23
N ASP A 294 -25.64 -16.63 -6.39
CA ASP A 294 -25.47 -17.96 -5.74
C ASP A 294 -25.27 -19.07 -6.77
N LYS A 295 -26.05 -19.04 -7.87
CA LYS A 295 -25.89 -20.00 -8.98
C LYS A 295 -24.57 -19.82 -9.70
N ALA A 296 -24.11 -18.59 -9.91
CA ALA A 296 -22.83 -18.29 -10.54
C ALA A 296 -21.65 -18.70 -9.64
N GLU A 297 -21.72 -18.43 -8.34
CA GLU A 297 -20.73 -18.86 -7.34
C GLU A 297 -20.68 -20.38 -7.22
N ALA A 298 -21.84 -21.05 -7.16
CA ALA A 298 -21.90 -22.51 -7.17
C ALA A 298 -21.37 -23.10 -8.48
N ALA A 299 -21.62 -22.46 -9.63
CA ALA A 299 -21.05 -22.87 -10.92
C ALA A 299 -19.53 -22.65 -10.96
N LEU A 300 -19.03 -21.55 -10.41
CA LEU A 300 -17.60 -21.26 -10.31
C LEU A 300 -16.90 -22.27 -9.38
N GLY A 301 -17.48 -22.57 -8.22
CA GLY A 301 -16.98 -23.60 -7.29
C GLY A 301 -16.99 -25.00 -7.90
N ARG A 302 -18.04 -25.37 -8.66
CA ARG A 302 -18.09 -26.61 -9.45
C ARG A 302 -17.03 -26.64 -10.56
N THR A 303 -16.78 -25.51 -11.21
CA THR A 303 -15.77 -25.40 -12.26
C THR A 303 -14.36 -25.51 -11.67
N GLN A 304 -14.08 -24.84 -10.55
CA GLN A 304 -12.79 -24.92 -9.84
C GLN A 304 -12.51 -26.33 -9.28
N SER A 305 -13.53 -27.00 -8.74
CA SER A 305 -13.41 -28.40 -8.29
C SER A 305 -13.23 -29.37 -9.46
N SER A 306 -13.90 -29.13 -10.59
CA SER A 306 -13.70 -29.88 -11.83
C SER A 306 -12.31 -29.65 -12.44
N VAL A 307 -11.80 -28.42 -12.43
CA VAL A 307 -10.43 -28.11 -12.87
C VAL A 307 -9.39 -28.77 -11.95
N LYS A 308 -9.61 -28.76 -10.62
CA LYS A 308 -8.78 -29.52 -9.68
C LYS A 308 -8.84 -31.03 -9.93
N SER A 309 -10.02 -31.60 -10.18
CA SER A 309 -10.16 -33.04 -10.43
C SER A 309 -9.57 -33.46 -11.78
N VAL A 310 -9.72 -32.63 -12.82
CA VAL A 310 -9.08 -32.81 -14.12
C VAL A 310 -7.56 -32.70 -13.99
N ARG A 311 -7.04 -31.74 -13.22
CA ARG A 311 -5.60 -31.62 -12.95
C ARG A 311 -5.05 -32.81 -12.16
N VAL A 312 -5.77 -33.32 -11.16
CA VAL A 312 -5.39 -34.54 -10.43
C VAL A 312 -5.46 -35.80 -11.32
N THR A 313 -6.42 -35.84 -12.25
CA THR A 313 -6.57 -36.95 -13.20
C THR A 313 -5.48 -36.91 -14.26
N ALA A 314 -5.13 -35.72 -14.76
CA ALA A 314 -3.99 -35.47 -15.65
C ALA A 314 -2.67 -35.84 -14.95
N ASP A 315 -2.46 -35.42 -13.70
CA ASP A 315 -1.27 -35.77 -12.91
C ASP A 315 -1.17 -37.28 -12.62
N ARG A 316 -2.29 -37.99 -12.51
CA ARG A 316 -2.32 -39.46 -12.38
C ARG A 316 -2.08 -40.17 -13.71
N ALA A 317 -2.60 -39.62 -14.81
CA ALA A 317 -2.36 -40.12 -16.14
C ALA A 317 -0.88 -39.96 -16.52
N ASP A 318 -0.29 -38.79 -16.28
CA ASP A 318 1.14 -38.52 -16.48
C ASP A 318 2.01 -39.44 -15.64
N ARG A 319 1.66 -39.68 -14.36
CA ARG A 319 2.39 -40.65 -13.52
C ARG A 319 2.26 -42.10 -14.00
N ARG A 320 1.14 -42.48 -14.60
CA ARG A 320 0.94 -43.82 -15.20
C ARG A 320 1.73 -43.98 -16.49
N VAL A 321 1.73 -42.96 -17.35
CA VAL A 321 2.54 -42.91 -18.57
C VAL A 321 4.03 -42.99 -18.22
N ASP A 322 4.49 -42.22 -17.23
CA ASP A 322 5.86 -42.28 -16.72
C ASP A 322 6.27 -43.67 -16.20
N LYS A 323 5.35 -44.37 -15.53
CA LYS A 323 5.59 -45.71 -14.98
C LYS A 323 5.61 -46.79 -16.07
N MET A 324 4.80 -46.63 -17.13
CA MET A 324 4.81 -47.53 -18.30
C MET A 324 6.04 -47.33 -19.17
N MET A 325 6.51 -46.09 -19.31
CA MET A 325 7.62 -45.73 -20.21
C MET A 325 9.01 -45.98 -19.60
N LYS A 326 9.11 -46.43 -18.33
CA LYS A 326 10.37 -46.64 -17.58
C LYS A 326 11.46 -45.59 -17.86
N VAL A 327 11.07 -44.31 -17.93
CA VAL A 327 12.00 -43.25 -18.31
C VAL A 327 13.02 -43.04 -17.17
N PRO A 328 14.33 -43.21 -17.43
CA PRO A 328 15.36 -43.05 -16.39
C PRO A 328 15.37 -41.63 -15.84
N LEU A 329 15.62 -41.48 -14.53
CA LEU A 329 15.59 -40.19 -13.82
C LEU A 329 16.45 -39.08 -14.47
N GLY A 330 17.51 -39.44 -15.19
CA GLY A 330 18.41 -38.49 -15.87
C GLY A 330 17.73 -37.69 -16.99
N LEU A 331 16.79 -38.27 -17.73
CA LEU A 331 16.11 -37.59 -18.85
C LEU A 331 15.09 -36.54 -18.37
N LYS A 332 14.55 -36.71 -17.15
CA LYS A 332 13.57 -35.79 -16.53
C LYS A 332 14.18 -34.43 -16.15
N LYS A 333 15.47 -34.39 -15.79
CA LYS A 333 16.17 -33.13 -15.47
C LYS A 333 16.38 -32.26 -16.71
N MET A 334 16.59 -32.88 -17.87
CA MET A 334 16.84 -32.21 -19.14
C MET A 334 15.58 -31.63 -19.80
N LEU A 335 14.41 -32.24 -19.57
CA LEU A 335 13.13 -31.77 -20.11
C LEU A 335 12.48 -30.66 -19.27
N ARG A 336 12.77 -30.59 -17.97
CA ARG A 336 12.29 -29.48 -17.12
C ARG A 336 13.04 -28.17 -17.34
N SER A 337 14.33 -28.20 -17.70
CA SER A 337 15.10 -26.98 -17.99
C SER A 337 14.71 -26.30 -19.30
N ARG A 338 13.95 -26.97 -20.18
CA ARG A 338 13.45 -26.41 -21.45
C ARG A 338 12.05 -25.80 -21.37
N ARG A 339 11.39 -25.83 -20.21
CA ARG A 339 10.08 -25.20 -19.98
C ARG A 339 10.16 -23.91 -19.15
N SER A 340 11.38 -23.47 -18.83
CA SER A 340 11.68 -22.24 -18.09
C SER A 340 12.52 -21.26 -18.92
N GLU A 341 12.39 -21.31 -20.24
CA GLU A 341 12.77 -20.22 -21.16
C GLU A 341 11.51 -19.57 -21.71
#